data_AF-A0A8T5BU03-F1
#
_entry.id   AF-A0A8T5BU03-F1
#
_cell.length_a   1.000
_cell.length_b   1.000
_cell.length_c   1.000
_cell.angle_alpha   90.00
_cell.angle_beta   90.00
_cell.angle_gamma   90.00
#
_symmetry.space_group_name_H-M   'P 1'
#
loop_
_entity.id
_entity.type
_entity.pdbx_description
1 polymer ?
#
loop_
_entity_poly.entity_id
_entity_poly.type
_entity_poly.pdbx_seq_one_letter_code
_entity_poly.pdbx_strand_id
1 'polypeptide(L)'
;MLKKMLVASALLMTLLISSTITQTQAFKGLTEEEKAKRILEIANKAYERITAHVNNIAGNETIMNLLEGLGLKGYFIGNSSNLEEAGNLLRIAQQSLNSGDYEEAISKVLEAMGIMRNVFINIHKILKQAGVIKAPEKPELQAQGILVAINRSLERIKRLNETINTLISQLKISEGDAEEIEGLLNQAKNLLNRGRELLEEGNVTGAAHKLGEANRLITQAHVTLKAKIAEARMTERLEGFRLKIEEHLNRTLEKLNETAIGRIFGPLGFKHKWEFKHQIMGLIENATYAWKFNNKLRFRNSLEELRGKIKNFMSAYTVKELPSSTQSENLNLKLEVAKEVKRNQATIHVKATNTGDATLIFPNGALGIVIERNINGQWRPYYTPISIQMLIKLNPEESRAIFIKLINPPEGLYRAVAHAQSEQTLTSITATVEFTIP
;
A
#
# COMPACT_ATOMS: atom_id res chain seq x y z
N MET A 1 15.63 -47.25 -12.10
CA MET A 1 15.32 -45.97 -12.77
C MET A 1 14.08 -45.28 -12.16
N LEU A 2 12.93 -45.97 -12.04
CA LEU A 2 11.68 -45.46 -11.45
C LEU A 2 11.83 -44.79 -10.06
N LYS A 3 12.58 -45.41 -9.13
CA LYS A 3 12.84 -44.85 -7.78
C LYS A 3 13.58 -43.50 -7.82
N LYS A 4 14.50 -43.29 -8.76
CA LYS A 4 15.24 -42.00 -8.92
C LYS A 4 14.33 -40.91 -9.53
N MET A 5 13.43 -41.26 -10.45
CA MET A 5 12.41 -40.34 -10.99
C MET A 5 11.41 -39.87 -9.92
N LEU A 6 10.98 -40.77 -9.03
CA LEU A 6 10.03 -40.44 -7.95
C LEU A 6 10.61 -39.44 -6.93
N VAL A 7 11.89 -39.57 -6.58
CA VAL A 7 12.58 -38.64 -5.66
C VAL A 7 12.77 -37.26 -6.31
N ALA A 8 13.10 -37.21 -7.60
CA ALA A 8 13.21 -35.95 -8.34
C ALA A 8 11.87 -35.20 -8.46
N SER A 9 10.77 -35.93 -8.67
CA SER A 9 9.40 -35.38 -8.77
C SER A 9 8.96 -34.67 -7.47
N ALA A 10 9.35 -35.20 -6.31
CA ALA A 10 8.93 -34.63 -5.02
C ALA A 10 9.73 -33.38 -4.58
N LEU A 11 11.02 -33.34 -4.92
CA LEU A 11 11.85 -32.13 -4.78
C LEU A 11 11.31 -30.98 -5.65
N LEU A 12 10.81 -31.30 -6.85
CA LEU A 12 10.15 -30.36 -7.75
C LEU A 12 8.88 -29.74 -7.15
N MET A 13 8.02 -30.57 -6.57
CA MET A 13 6.74 -30.14 -5.98
C MET A 13 6.98 -29.17 -4.80
N THR A 14 8.04 -29.41 -4.03
CA THR A 14 8.46 -28.55 -2.91
C THR A 14 8.97 -27.17 -3.38
N LEU A 15 9.64 -27.10 -4.54
CA LEU A 15 10.05 -25.84 -5.17
C LEU A 15 8.88 -25.06 -5.78
N LEU A 16 7.94 -25.73 -6.44
CA LEU A 16 6.83 -25.09 -7.15
C LEU A 16 5.73 -24.55 -6.23
N ILE A 17 5.47 -25.21 -5.10
CA ILE A 17 4.46 -24.78 -4.12
C ILE A 17 4.97 -23.60 -3.27
N SER A 18 6.29 -23.38 -3.23
CA SER A 18 6.91 -22.40 -2.33
C SER A 18 7.19 -21.03 -2.91
N SER A 19 6.94 -20.81 -4.20
CA SER A 19 7.30 -19.58 -4.90
C SER A 19 6.16 -18.57 -5.01
N THR A 20 4.90 -18.95 -4.94
CA THR A 20 3.80 -18.05 -5.34
C THR A 20 3.16 -17.24 -4.20
N ILE A 21 3.34 -17.60 -2.93
CA ILE A 21 2.53 -16.99 -1.84
C ILE A 21 3.37 -16.32 -0.73
N THR A 22 4.68 -16.57 -0.62
CA THR A 22 5.52 -16.03 0.48
C THR A 22 6.64 -15.08 0.03
N GLN A 23 6.76 -14.76 -1.26
CA GLN A 23 7.91 -14.03 -1.78
C GLN A 23 7.90 -12.51 -1.56
N THR A 24 6.77 -11.90 -1.17
CA THR A 24 6.72 -10.45 -0.90
C THR A 24 7.64 -10.00 0.25
N GLN A 25 8.01 -10.91 1.16
CA GLN A 25 9.00 -10.62 2.22
C GLN A 25 10.45 -10.97 1.83
N ALA A 26 10.66 -11.93 0.93
CA ALA A 26 12.00 -12.32 0.49
C ALA A 26 12.64 -11.28 -0.46
N PHE A 27 11.84 -10.39 -1.01
CA PHE A 27 12.26 -9.34 -1.95
C PHE A 27 12.23 -7.93 -1.38
N LYS A 28 12.03 -7.79 -0.07
CA LYS A 28 11.98 -6.48 0.58
C LYS A 28 13.37 -5.83 0.52
N GLY A 29 13.47 -4.67 -0.15
CA GLY A 29 14.72 -3.92 -0.33
C GLY A 29 15.42 -4.14 -1.67
N LEU A 30 14.94 -5.06 -2.51
CA LEU A 30 15.44 -5.21 -3.88
C LEU A 30 14.74 -4.23 -4.82
N THR A 31 15.48 -3.77 -5.83
CA THR A 31 14.94 -3.04 -6.98
C THR A 31 14.00 -3.93 -7.80
N GLU A 32 13.08 -3.35 -8.57
CA GLU A 32 12.17 -4.13 -9.42
C GLU A 32 12.93 -4.99 -10.45
N GLU A 33 14.07 -4.50 -10.94
CA GLU A 33 14.96 -5.27 -11.81
C GLU A 33 15.51 -6.53 -11.13
N GLU A 34 16.06 -6.39 -9.92
CA GLU A 34 16.61 -7.53 -9.16
C GLU A 34 15.53 -8.55 -8.80
N LYS A 35 14.31 -8.07 -8.49
CA LYS A 35 13.15 -8.94 -8.29
C LYS A 35 12.82 -9.72 -9.55
N ALA A 36 12.64 -9.03 -10.67
CA ALA A 36 12.30 -9.65 -11.95
C ALA A 36 13.36 -10.69 -12.37
N LYS A 37 14.66 -10.34 -12.28
CA LYS A 37 15.79 -11.26 -12.52
C LYS A 37 15.70 -12.53 -11.67
N ARG A 38 15.49 -12.36 -10.36
CA ARG A 38 15.52 -13.48 -9.41
C ARG A 38 14.31 -14.40 -9.54
N ILE A 39 13.12 -13.85 -9.77
CA ILE A 39 11.91 -14.66 -10.01
C ILE A 39 12.04 -15.42 -11.34
N LEU A 40 12.54 -14.77 -12.40
CA LEU A 40 12.77 -15.41 -13.69
C LEU A 40 13.79 -16.56 -13.60
N GLU A 41 14.90 -16.38 -12.88
CA GLU A 41 15.89 -17.44 -12.65
C GLU A 41 15.28 -18.66 -11.94
N ILE A 42 14.47 -18.43 -10.90
CA ILE A 42 13.77 -19.50 -10.18
C ILE A 42 12.80 -20.23 -11.11
N ALA A 43 12.06 -19.50 -11.93
CA ALA A 43 11.09 -20.06 -12.85
C ALA A 43 11.76 -20.89 -13.96
N ASN A 44 12.88 -20.42 -14.53
CA ASN A 44 13.65 -21.19 -15.51
C ASN A 44 14.19 -22.50 -14.93
N LYS A 45 14.76 -22.47 -13.72
CA LYS A 45 15.20 -23.70 -13.04
C LYS A 45 14.04 -24.67 -12.78
N ALA A 46 12.86 -24.15 -12.44
CA ALA A 46 11.68 -24.97 -12.26
C ALA A 46 11.21 -25.57 -13.59
N TYR A 47 11.23 -24.79 -14.67
CA TYR A 47 10.88 -25.22 -16.02
C TYR A 47 11.76 -26.35 -16.53
N GLU A 48 13.08 -26.20 -16.44
CA GLU A 48 14.05 -27.24 -16.84
C GLU A 48 13.79 -28.55 -16.10
N ARG A 49 13.53 -28.46 -14.80
CA ARG A 49 13.25 -29.60 -13.93
C ARG A 49 11.95 -30.31 -14.31
N ILE A 50 10.87 -29.57 -14.59
CA ILE A 50 9.60 -30.16 -15.01
C ILE A 50 9.78 -30.81 -16.38
N THR A 51 10.41 -30.10 -17.31
CA THR A 51 10.66 -30.59 -18.68
C THR A 51 11.46 -31.88 -18.66
N ALA A 52 12.54 -31.95 -17.87
CA ALA A 52 13.29 -33.18 -17.68
C ALA A 52 12.41 -34.30 -17.10
N HIS A 53 11.53 -34.00 -16.14
CA HIS A 53 10.62 -35.00 -15.59
C HIS A 53 9.64 -35.54 -16.64
N VAL A 54 9.01 -34.65 -17.42
CA VAL A 54 8.08 -35.00 -18.50
C VAL A 54 8.79 -35.83 -19.58
N ASN A 55 9.97 -35.40 -20.03
CA ASN A 55 10.76 -36.12 -21.04
C ASN A 55 11.17 -37.50 -20.56
N ASN A 56 11.53 -37.65 -19.27
CA ASN A 56 11.86 -38.95 -18.70
C ASN A 56 10.63 -39.90 -18.66
N ILE A 57 9.42 -39.37 -18.48
CA ILE A 57 8.19 -40.17 -18.56
C ILE A 57 7.90 -40.55 -20.01
N ALA A 58 7.99 -39.58 -20.92
CA ALA A 58 7.74 -39.78 -22.35
C ALA A 58 8.72 -40.77 -22.99
N GLY A 59 9.98 -40.76 -22.56
CA GLY A 59 11.00 -41.71 -23.00
C GLY A 59 10.92 -43.09 -22.35
N ASN A 60 9.96 -43.33 -21.46
CA ASN A 60 9.77 -44.64 -20.83
C ASN A 60 8.63 -45.39 -21.53
N GLU A 61 8.99 -46.28 -22.46
CA GLU A 61 8.02 -47.06 -23.25
C GLU A 61 7.04 -47.86 -22.39
N THR A 62 7.49 -48.43 -21.27
CA THR A 62 6.61 -49.19 -20.37
C THR A 62 5.51 -48.30 -19.78
N ILE A 63 5.85 -47.09 -19.33
CA ILE A 63 4.86 -46.13 -18.83
C ILE A 63 3.95 -45.66 -19.96
N MET A 64 4.51 -45.33 -21.13
CA MET A 64 3.73 -44.82 -22.26
C MET A 64 2.74 -45.85 -22.82
N ASN A 65 3.14 -47.12 -22.93
CA ASN A 65 2.26 -48.22 -23.35
C ASN A 65 1.14 -48.45 -22.33
N LEU A 66 1.44 -48.32 -21.03
CA LEU A 66 0.43 -48.41 -19.97
C LEU A 66 -0.57 -47.26 -20.04
N LEU A 67 -0.08 -46.02 -20.25
CA LEU A 67 -0.94 -44.86 -20.44
C LEU A 67 -1.81 -45.00 -21.70
N GLU A 68 -1.29 -45.59 -22.77
CA GLU A 68 -2.03 -45.88 -24.00
C GLU A 68 -3.14 -46.90 -23.77
N GLY A 69 -2.83 -48.02 -23.11
CA GLY A 69 -3.81 -49.06 -22.78
C GLY A 69 -4.95 -48.58 -21.88
N LEU A 70 -4.73 -47.52 -21.11
CA LEU A 70 -5.74 -46.87 -20.25
C LEU A 70 -6.41 -45.64 -20.87
N GLY A 71 -6.08 -45.28 -22.12
CA GLY A 71 -6.61 -44.08 -22.78
C GLY A 71 -6.12 -42.74 -22.16
N LEU A 72 -5.06 -42.78 -21.35
CA LEU A 72 -4.50 -41.62 -20.65
C LEU A 72 -3.37 -40.91 -21.41
N LYS A 73 -2.83 -41.53 -22.47
CA LYS A 73 -1.72 -40.99 -23.27
C LYS A 73 -2.03 -39.61 -23.87
N GLY A 74 -3.23 -39.41 -24.39
CA GLY A 74 -3.66 -38.11 -24.94
C GLY A 74 -3.65 -36.99 -23.89
N TYR A 75 -4.13 -37.27 -22.68
CA TYR A 75 -4.09 -36.31 -21.57
C TYR A 75 -2.65 -35.98 -21.14
N PHE A 76 -1.75 -36.96 -21.14
CA PHE A 76 -0.34 -36.73 -20.84
C PHE A 76 0.30 -35.81 -21.90
N ILE A 77 0.12 -36.12 -23.18
CA ILE A 77 0.66 -35.32 -24.30
C ILE A 77 0.10 -33.89 -24.27
N GLY A 78 -1.20 -33.71 -24.03
CA GLY A 78 -1.81 -32.37 -23.91
C GLY A 78 -1.20 -31.54 -22.79
N ASN A 79 -0.87 -32.14 -21.64
CA ASN A 79 -0.17 -31.43 -20.57
C ASN A 79 1.29 -31.12 -20.94
N SER A 80 1.94 -31.94 -21.77
CA SER A 80 3.26 -31.64 -22.32
C SER A 80 3.23 -30.41 -23.24
N SER A 81 2.18 -30.24 -24.05
CA SER A 81 2.02 -29.04 -24.89
C SER A 81 1.83 -27.77 -24.05
N ASN A 82 1.10 -27.83 -22.94
CA ASN A 82 0.99 -26.69 -22.01
C ASN A 82 2.35 -26.31 -21.40
N LEU A 83 3.29 -27.25 -21.28
CA LEU A 83 4.64 -26.93 -20.81
C LEU A 83 5.38 -26.09 -21.86
N GLU A 84 5.20 -26.34 -23.15
CA GLU A 84 5.76 -25.50 -24.22
C GLU A 84 5.25 -24.05 -24.13
N GLU A 85 3.96 -23.87 -23.85
CA GLU A 85 3.36 -22.56 -23.60
C GLU A 85 4.04 -21.83 -22.42
N ALA A 86 4.29 -22.53 -21.30
CA ALA A 86 5.02 -21.96 -20.18
C ALA A 86 6.45 -21.53 -20.57
N GLY A 87 7.14 -22.30 -21.41
CA GLY A 87 8.46 -21.94 -21.94
C GLY A 87 8.42 -20.68 -22.80
N ASN A 88 7.37 -20.52 -23.62
CA ASN A 88 7.16 -19.31 -24.41
C ASN A 88 6.94 -18.08 -23.53
N LEU A 89 6.14 -18.20 -22.46
CA LEU A 89 5.94 -17.12 -21.49
C LEU A 89 7.25 -16.72 -20.78
N LEU A 90 8.11 -17.68 -20.41
CA LEU A 90 9.41 -17.36 -19.81
C LEU A 90 10.36 -16.65 -20.78
N ARG A 91 10.30 -16.98 -22.07
CA ARG A 91 11.05 -16.27 -23.13
C ARG A 91 10.53 -14.84 -23.32
N ILE A 92 9.22 -14.63 -23.29
CA ILE A 92 8.62 -13.28 -23.29
C ILE A 92 9.07 -12.51 -22.05
N ALA A 93 9.01 -13.14 -20.87
CA ALA A 93 9.46 -12.50 -19.63
C ALA A 93 10.94 -12.08 -19.68
N GLN A 94 11.81 -12.90 -20.27
CA GLN A 94 13.21 -12.56 -20.50
C GLN A 94 13.39 -11.38 -21.44
N GLN A 95 12.58 -11.29 -22.50
CA GLN A 95 12.58 -10.14 -23.42
C GLN A 95 12.12 -8.86 -22.71
N SER A 96 11.02 -8.92 -21.96
CA SER A 96 10.52 -7.80 -21.16
C SER A 96 11.57 -7.32 -20.16
N LEU A 97 12.23 -8.25 -19.44
CA LEU A 97 13.32 -7.95 -18.53
C LEU A 97 14.47 -7.20 -19.22
N ASN A 98 14.89 -7.66 -20.40
CA ASN A 98 15.96 -7.03 -21.17
C ASN A 98 15.57 -5.65 -21.71
N SER A 99 14.28 -5.38 -21.91
CA SER A 99 13.76 -4.08 -22.34
C SER A 99 13.51 -3.08 -21.20
N GLY A 100 13.71 -3.50 -19.93
CA GLY A 100 13.44 -2.68 -18.75
C GLY A 100 11.98 -2.70 -18.29
N ASP A 101 11.13 -3.51 -18.92
CA ASP A 101 9.72 -3.70 -18.53
C ASP A 101 9.62 -4.80 -17.45
N TYR A 102 9.96 -4.43 -16.22
CA TYR A 102 10.05 -5.36 -15.10
C TYR A 102 8.68 -5.87 -14.62
N GLU A 103 7.63 -5.04 -14.74
CA GLU A 103 6.27 -5.41 -14.34
C GLU A 103 5.72 -6.51 -15.26
N GLU A 104 5.86 -6.33 -16.58
CA GLU A 104 5.48 -7.34 -17.57
C GLU A 104 6.31 -8.62 -17.40
N ALA A 105 7.62 -8.49 -17.17
CA ALA A 105 8.48 -9.64 -16.90
C ALA A 105 7.99 -10.46 -15.70
N ILE A 106 7.66 -9.81 -14.58
CA ILE A 106 7.14 -10.48 -13.39
C ILE A 106 5.78 -11.14 -13.68
N SER A 107 4.86 -10.44 -14.36
CA SER A 107 3.55 -10.99 -14.72
C SER A 107 3.68 -12.28 -15.53
N LYS A 108 4.50 -12.26 -16.60
CA LYS A 108 4.70 -13.41 -17.48
C LYS A 108 5.39 -14.58 -16.77
N VAL A 109 6.30 -14.30 -15.84
CA VAL A 109 6.86 -15.36 -14.99
C VAL A 109 5.78 -16.00 -14.12
N LEU A 110 4.92 -15.21 -13.47
CA LEU A 110 3.87 -15.75 -12.60
C LEU A 110 2.85 -16.59 -13.38
N GLU A 111 2.46 -16.14 -14.58
CA GLU A 111 1.62 -16.90 -15.51
C GLU A 111 2.27 -18.26 -15.86
N ALA A 112 3.54 -18.24 -16.28
CA ALA A 112 4.29 -19.47 -16.59
C ALA A 112 4.36 -20.43 -15.40
N MET A 113 4.62 -19.91 -14.20
CA MET A 113 4.66 -20.72 -12.97
C MET A 113 3.31 -21.34 -12.63
N GLY A 114 2.20 -20.65 -12.91
CA GLY A 114 0.84 -21.17 -12.79
C GLY A 114 0.61 -22.37 -13.72
N ILE A 115 0.97 -22.23 -15.00
CA ILE A 115 0.86 -23.32 -15.98
C ILE A 115 1.73 -24.52 -15.57
N MET A 116 3.00 -24.28 -15.23
CA MET A 116 3.94 -25.31 -14.77
C MET A 116 3.41 -26.11 -13.57
N ARG A 117 2.82 -25.42 -12.59
CA ARG A 117 2.19 -26.08 -11.43
C ARG A 117 1.03 -26.98 -11.85
N ASN A 118 0.17 -26.52 -12.75
CA ASN A 118 -0.98 -27.28 -13.23
C ASN A 118 -0.54 -28.53 -14.03
N VAL A 119 0.43 -28.36 -14.95
CA VAL A 119 1.04 -29.47 -15.70
C VAL A 119 1.58 -30.53 -14.73
N PHE A 120 2.36 -30.12 -13.75
CA PHE A 120 2.95 -31.03 -12.78
C PHE A 120 1.87 -31.80 -11.99
N ILE A 121 0.84 -31.11 -11.48
CA ILE A 121 -0.27 -31.74 -10.74
C ILE A 121 -1.03 -32.75 -11.62
N ASN A 122 -1.34 -32.36 -12.87
CA ASN A 122 -2.11 -33.19 -13.77
C ASN A 122 -1.34 -34.44 -14.20
N ILE A 123 -0.06 -34.32 -14.54
CA ILE A 123 0.80 -35.47 -14.85
C ILE A 123 0.86 -36.41 -13.65
N HIS A 124 1.00 -35.88 -12.43
CA HIS A 124 1.02 -36.71 -11.24
C HIS A 124 -0.32 -37.45 -11.01
N LYS A 125 -1.46 -36.81 -11.28
CA LYS A 125 -2.79 -37.46 -11.25
C LYS A 125 -2.92 -38.56 -12.30
N ILE A 126 -2.47 -38.31 -13.54
CA ILE A 126 -2.49 -39.28 -14.64
C ILE A 126 -1.66 -40.51 -14.27
N LEU A 127 -0.42 -40.31 -13.83
CA LEU A 127 0.45 -41.40 -13.41
C LEU A 127 -0.10 -42.17 -12.20
N LYS A 128 -0.83 -41.48 -11.31
CA LYS A 128 -1.53 -42.11 -10.20
C LYS A 128 -2.69 -43.00 -10.67
N GLN A 129 -3.51 -42.51 -11.60
CA GLN A 129 -4.59 -43.28 -12.21
C GLN A 129 -4.07 -44.51 -12.96
N ALA A 130 -2.91 -44.38 -13.60
CA ALA A 130 -2.25 -45.47 -14.29
C ALA A 130 -1.60 -46.50 -13.36
N GLY A 131 -1.63 -46.31 -12.03
CA GLY A 131 -0.97 -47.18 -11.08
C GLY A 131 0.57 -47.12 -11.12
N VAL A 132 1.15 -46.22 -11.93
CA VAL A 132 2.59 -45.97 -12.00
C VAL A 132 3.07 -45.33 -10.70
N ILE A 133 2.26 -44.44 -10.15
CA ILE A 133 2.46 -43.82 -8.84
C ILE A 133 1.32 -44.30 -7.95
N LYS A 134 1.60 -45.16 -6.98
CA LYS A 134 0.60 -45.50 -5.97
C LYS A 134 0.23 -44.24 -5.17
N ALA A 135 -1.04 -44.10 -4.77
CA ALA A 135 -1.49 -43.06 -3.82
C ALA A 135 -0.47 -42.95 -2.67
N PRO A 136 -0.14 -41.73 -2.20
CA PRO A 136 1.18 -41.40 -1.64
C PRO A 136 1.66 -42.46 -0.64
N GLU A 137 2.39 -43.45 -1.13
CA GLU A 137 3.02 -44.52 -0.34
C GLU A 137 4.35 -44.02 0.25
N LYS A 138 4.63 -42.71 0.16
CA LYS A 138 5.83 -42.12 0.76
C LYS A 138 5.45 -40.97 1.69
N PRO A 139 5.03 -41.29 2.93
CA PRO A 139 4.98 -40.35 4.04
C PRO A 139 6.22 -39.45 4.08
N GLU A 140 7.38 -40.00 3.71
CA GLU A 140 8.68 -39.33 3.56
C GLU A 140 8.63 -38.02 2.75
N LEU A 141 7.92 -37.98 1.62
CA LEU A 141 7.91 -36.83 0.73
C LEU A 141 6.97 -35.72 1.24
N GLN A 142 5.82 -36.11 1.78
CA GLN A 142 4.93 -35.17 2.47
C GLN A 142 5.58 -34.65 3.75
N ALA A 143 6.26 -35.51 4.50
CA ALA A 143 7.04 -35.15 5.67
C ALA A 143 8.13 -34.15 5.32
N GLN A 144 8.86 -34.34 4.21
CA GLN A 144 9.88 -33.40 3.75
C GLN A 144 9.28 -32.03 3.41
N GLY A 145 8.15 -31.99 2.69
CA GLY A 145 7.44 -30.74 2.38
C GLY A 145 7.00 -29.98 3.64
N ILE A 146 6.45 -30.69 4.62
CA ILE A 146 6.03 -30.14 5.90
C ILE A 146 7.24 -29.67 6.71
N LEU A 147 8.33 -30.45 6.76
CA LEU A 147 9.57 -30.08 7.47
C LEU A 147 10.16 -28.77 6.91
N VAL A 148 10.19 -28.62 5.59
CA VAL A 148 10.62 -27.37 4.94
C VAL A 148 9.72 -26.20 5.33
N ALA A 149 8.39 -26.40 5.37
CA ALA A 149 7.45 -25.38 5.78
C ALA A 149 7.58 -25.00 7.27
N ILE A 150 7.85 -25.99 8.14
CA ILE A 150 8.16 -25.77 9.55
C ILE A 150 9.42 -24.91 9.70
N ASN A 151 10.51 -25.28 9.01
CA ASN A 151 11.78 -24.56 9.08
C ASN A 151 11.64 -23.10 8.63
N ARG A 152 10.87 -22.84 7.58
CA ARG A 152 10.55 -21.48 7.15
C ARG A 152 9.73 -20.70 8.16
N SER A 153 8.79 -21.36 8.83
CA SER A 153 7.95 -20.72 9.86
C SER A 153 8.79 -20.34 11.08
N LEU A 154 9.76 -21.18 11.47
CA LEU A 154 10.72 -20.88 12.52
C LEU A 154 11.64 -19.70 12.16
N GLU A 155 12.15 -19.66 10.92
CA GLU A 155 12.92 -18.53 10.42
C GLU A 155 12.10 -17.22 10.41
N ARG A 156 10.80 -17.30 10.07
CA ARG A 156 9.88 -16.15 10.16
C ARG A 156 9.70 -15.68 11.60
N ILE A 157 9.57 -16.59 12.56
CA ILE A 157 9.52 -16.25 13.99
C ILE A 157 10.80 -15.53 14.42
N LYS A 158 11.97 -16.04 14.03
CA LYS A 158 13.27 -15.42 14.33
C LYS A 158 13.34 -13.96 13.86
N ARG A 159 12.98 -13.71 12.60
CA ARG A 159 12.95 -12.34 12.03
C ARG A 159 11.95 -11.42 12.72
N LEU A 160 10.80 -11.96 13.16
CA LEU A 160 9.83 -11.20 13.94
C LEU A 160 10.40 -10.81 15.30
N ASN A 161 11.07 -11.72 16.00
CA ASN A 161 11.74 -11.42 17.27
C ASN A 161 12.84 -10.35 17.10
N GLU A 162 13.66 -10.45 16.05
CA GLU A 162 14.66 -9.41 15.73
C GLU A 162 14.01 -8.04 15.49
N THR A 163 12.86 -8.02 14.80
CA THR A 163 12.08 -6.80 14.56
C THR A 163 11.52 -6.23 15.86
N ILE A 164 10.98 -7.09 16.74
CA ILE A 164 10.42 -6.70 18.05
C ILE A 164 11.52 -6.08 18.91
N ASN A 165 12.67 -6.73 19.04
CA ASN A 165 13.84 -6.20 19.78
C ASN A 165 14.28 -4.84 19.25
N THR A 166 14.33 -4.69 17.93
CA THR A 166 14.66 -3.41 17.29
C THR A 166 13.63 -2.34 17.67
N LEU A 167 12.34 -2.66 17.66
CA LEU A 167 11.28 -1.71 17.99
C LEU A 167 11.25 -1.33 19.48
N ILE A 168 11.55 -2.28 20.38
CA ILE A 168 11.75 -1.99 21.80
C ILE A 168 12.91 -1.01 21.98
N SER A 169 14.08 -1.29 21.37
CA SER A 169 15.26 -0.42 21.47
C SER A 169 15.01 1.00 20.93
N GLN A 170 14.09 1.14 19.98
CA GLN A 170 13.66 2.42 19.41
C GLN A 170 12.51 3.07 20.20
N LEU A 171 12.09 2.49 21.32
CA LEU A 171 10.95 2.94 22.15
C LEU A 171 9.64 3.07 21.35
N LYS A 172 9.47 2.26 20.30
CA LYS A 172 8.30 2.28 19.42
C LYS A 172 7.17 1.37 19.87
N ILE A 173 7.45 0.44 20.77
CA ILE A 173 6.46 -0.42 21.44
C ILE A 173 6.89 -0.59 22.90
N SER A 174 5.93 -0.85 23.80
CA SER A 174 6.27 -1.11 25.20
C SER A 174 6.79 -2.53 25.40
N GLU A 175 7.49 -2.77 26.51
CA GLU A 175 7.95 -4.12 26.89
C GLU A 175 6.77 -5.07 27.08
N GLY A 176 5.68 -4.62 27.71
CA GLY A 176 4.48 -5.44 27.88
C GLY A 176 3.79 -5.81 26.55
N ASP A 177 3.78 -4.89 25.57
CA ASP A 177 3.29 -5.21 24.22
C ASP A 177 4.19 -6.25 23.53
N ALA A 178 5.50 -6.16 23.74
CA ALA A 178 6.44 -7.12 23.20
C ALA A 178 6.26 -8.51 23.84
N GLU A 179 6.08 -8.58 25.17
CA GLU A 179 5.80 -9.83 25.88
C GLU A 179 4.54 -10.54 25.36
N GLU A 180 3.46 -9.79 25.08
CA GLU A 180 2.24 -10.36 24.48
C GLU A 180 2.54 -11.02 23.12
N ILE A 181 3.27 -10.31 22.26
CA ILE A 181 3.60 -10.77 20.91
C ILE A 181 4.58 -11.95 20.97
N GLU A 182 5.59 -11.89 21.83
CA GLU A 182 6.54 -12.97 22.06
C GLU A 182 5.86 -14.21 22.63
N GLY A 183 4.86 -14.06 23.51
CA GLY A 183 4.03 -15.15 23.99
C GLY A 183 3.37 -15.94 22.86
N LEU A 184 2.77 -15.24 21.88
CA LEU A 184 2.18 -15.87 20.69
C LEU A 184 3.24 -16.58 19.84
N LEU A 185 4.42 -15.97 19.66
CA LEU A 185 5.51 -16.53 18.86
C LEU A 185 6.14 -17.75 19.54
N ASN A 186 6.26 -17.75 20.86
CA ASN A 186 6.75 -18.88 21.64
C ASN A 186 5.78 -20.06 21.57
N GLN A 187 4.47 -19.82 21.68
CA GLN A 187 3.46 -20.86 21.46
C GLN A 187 3.53 -21.43 20.05
N ALA A 188 3.67 -20.58 19.03
CA ALA A 188 3.84 -21.02 17.64
C ALA A 188 5.11 -21.88 17.47
N LYS A 189 6.22 -21.47 18.08
CA LYS A 189 7.49 -22.22 18.06
C LYS A 189 7.34 -23.61 18.70
N ASN A 190 6.62 -23.72 19.82
CA ASN A 190 6.35 -25.01 20.46
C ASN A 190 5.51 -25.93 19.57
N LEU A 191 4.48 -25.41 18.91
CA LEU A 191 3.68 -26.17 17.93
C LEU A 191 4.52 -26.65 16.75
N LEU A 192 5.44 -25.82 16.25
CA LEU A 192 6.35 -26.18 15.15
C LEU A 192 7.34 -27.27 15.57
N ASN A 193 7.88 -27.20 16.78
CA ASN A 193 8.75 -28.24 17.33
C ASN A 193 7.98 -29.57 17.49
N ARG A 194 6.75 -29.53 18.04
CA ARG A 194 5.89 -30.72 18.10
C ARG A 194 5.55 -31.25 16.71
N GLY A 195 5.40 -30.37 15.72
CA GLY A 195 5.25 -30.74 14.33
C GLY A 195 6.44 -31.54 13.78
N ARG A 196 7.68 -31.22 14.17
CA ARG A 196 8.88 -32.00 13.79
C ARG A 196 8.89 -33.37 14.46
N GLU A 197 8.61 -33.43 15.76
CA GLU A 197 8.51 -34.71 16.49
C GLU A 197 7.48 -35.63 15.83
N LEU A 198 6.30 -35.10 15.47
CA LEU A 198 5.28 -35.87 14.74
C LEU A 198 5.75 -36.36 13.37
N LEU A 199 6.65 -35.65 12.69
CA LEU A 199 7.24 -36.13 11.44
C LEU A 199 8.24 -37.27 11.68
N GLU A 200 9.03 -37.19 12.75
CA GLU A 200 9.94 -38.27 13.18
C GLU A 200 9.16 -39.52 13.58
N GLU A 201 7.98 -39.35 14.20
CA GLU A 201 7.01 -40.41 14.50
C GLU A 201 6.26 -40.92 13.24
N GLY A 202 6.45 -40.32 12.06
CA GLY A 202 5.75 -40.68 10.82
C GLY A 202 4.31 -40.15 10.71
N ASN A 203 3.84 -39.36 11.67
CA ASN A 203 2.51 -38.75 11.71
C ASN A 203 2.45 -37.44 10.90
N VAL A 204 2.44 -37.59 9.58
CA VAL A 204 2.40 -36.48 8.61
C VAL A 204 1.17 -35.58 8.79
N THR A 205 -0.02 -36.16 9.02
CA THR A 205 -1.27 -35.41 9.19
C THR A 205 -1.24 -34.56 10.46
N GLY A 206 -0.76 -35.13 11.57
CA GLY A 206 -0.60 -34.39 12.83
C GLY A 206 0.39 -33.23 12.69
N ALA A 207 1.52 -33.45 12.01
CA ALA A 207 2.48 -32.41 11.73
C ALA A 207 1.91 -31.27 10.87
N ALA A 208 1.13 -31.61 9.84
CA ALA A 208 0.44 -30.61 9.00
C ALA A 208 -0.54 -29.76 9.82
N HIS A 209 -1.30 -30.39 10.72
CA HIS A 209 -2.21 -29.68 11.62
C HIS A 209 -1.46 -28.71 12.54
N LYS A 210 -0.38 -29.15 13.17
CA LYS A 210 0.45 -28.30 14.06
C LYS A 210 1.08 -27.12 13.33
N LEU A 211 1.54 -27.33 12.10
CA LEU A 211 2.02 -26.26 11.22
C LEU A 211 0.91 -25.23 10.92
N GLY A 212 -0.31 -25.68 10.68
CA GLY A 212 -1.47 -24.80 10.47
C GLY A 212 -1.77 -23.93 11.69
N GLU A 213 -1.83 -24.53 12.88
CA GLU A 213 -2.06 -23.82 14.14
C GLU A 213 -0.97 -22.79 14.44
N ALA A 214 0.30 -23.16 14.24
CA ALA A 214 1.43 -22.27 14.41
C ALA A 214 1.36 -21.05 13.48
N ASN A 215 1.01 -21.25 12.21
CA ASN A 215 0.89 -20.16 11.24
C ASN A 215 -0.25 -19.17 11.59
N ARG A 216 -1.33 -19.64 12.23
CA ARG A 216 -2.39 -18.78 12.75
C ARG A 216 -1.84 -17.86 13.85
N LEU A 217 -1.09 -18.40 14.80
CA LEU A 217 -0.47 -17.62 15.88
C LEU A 217 0.59 -16.63 15.36
N ILE A 218 1.43 -17.03 14.42
CA ILE A 218 2.39 -16.12 13.76
C ILE A 218 1.68 -14.95 13.07
N THR A 219 0.53 -15.22 12.44
CA THR A 219 -0.28 -14.19 11.78
C THR A 219 -0.90 -13.24 12.80
N GLN A 220 -1.44 -13.77 13.90
CA GLN A 220 -1.97 -12.96 15.00
C GLN A 220 -0.88 -12.07 15.60
N ALA A 221 0.30 -12.62 15.91
CA ALA A 221 1.45 -11.87 16.40
C ALA A 221 1.83 -10.72 15.45
N HIS A 222 1.83 -10.97 14.14
CA HIS A 222 2.13 -9.94 13.15
C HIS A 222 1.07 -8.82 13.08
N VAL A 223 -0.21 -9.17 13.20
CA VAL A 223 -1.31 -8.19 13.22
C VAL A 223 -1.24 -7.34 14.48
N THR A 224 -1.03 -7.95 15.65
CA THR A 224 -0.85 -7.24 16.92
C THR A 224 0.34 -6.29 16.83
N LEU A 225 1.49 -6.75 16.34
CA LEU A 225 2.67 -5.91 16.15
C LEU A 225 2.38 -4.67 15.28
N LYS A 226 1.66 -4.86 14.16
CA LYS A 226 1.27 -3.73 13.29
C LYS A 226 0.35 -2.73 14.00
N ALA A 227 -0.59 -3.21 14.80
CA ALA A 227 -1.48 -2.35 15.57
C ALA A 227 -0.70 -1.49 16.57
N LYS A 228 0.22 -2.10 17.34
CA LYS A 228 1.06 -1.39 18.31
C LYS A 228 1.96 -0.33 17.68
N ILE A 229 2.58 -0.65 16.54
CA ILE A 229 3.35 0.33 15.77
C ILE A 229 2.47 1.51 15.31
N ALA A 230 1.23 1.24 14.89
CA ALA A 230 0.32 2.29 14.45
C ALA A 230 -0.11 3.19 15.62
N GLU A 231 -0.35 2.61 16.80
CA GLU A 231 -0.68 3.33 18.03
C GLU A 231 0.45 4.28 18.46
N ALA A 232 1.70 3.80 18.45
CA ALA A 232 2.87 4.62 18.77
C ALA A 232 3.04 5.79 17.78
N ARG A 233 2.97 5.51 16.47
CA ARG A 233 3.03 6.55 15.43
C ARG A 233 1.92 7.58 15.54
N MET A 234 0.70 7.16 15.91
CA MET A 234 -0.39 8.11 16.10
C MET A 234 -0.12 9.00 17.31
N THR A 235 0.41 8.44 18.39
CA THR A 235 0.79 9.20 19.59
C THR A 235 1.85 10.26 19.27
N GLU A 236 2.90 9.90 18.53
CA GLU A 236 3.90 10.86 18.03
C GLU A 236 3.27 11.96 17.15
N ARG A 237 2.34 11.60 16.26
CA ARG A 237 1.65 12.56 15.39
C ARG A 237 0.78 13.53 16.18
N LEU A 238 0.07 13.04 17.20
CA LEU A 238 -0.76 13.88 18.07
C LEU A 238 0.10 14.84 18.89
N GLU A 239 1.24 14.38 19.39
CA GLU A 239 2.16 15.24 20.14
C GLU A 239 2.80 16.30 19.22
N GLY A 240 3.25 15.90 18.03
CA GLY A 240 3.75 16.85 17.02
C GLY A 240 2.68 17.85 16.57
N PHE A 241 1.42 17.43 16.46
CA PHE A 241 0.30 18.33 16.19
C PHE A 241 0.05 19.31 17.33
N ARG A 242 0.07 18.83 18.59
CA ARG A 242 -0.07 19.67 19.80
C ARG A 242 0.97 20.78 19.80
N LEU A 243 2.25 20.43 19.63
CA LEU A 243 3.36 21.39 19.62
C LEU A 243 3.21 22.44 18.51
N LYS A 244 2.85 22.02 17.29
CA LYS A 244 2.64 22.94 16.17
C LYS A 244 1.48 23.90 16.40
N ILE A 245 0.37 23.42 16.96
CA ILE A 245 -0.78 24.27 17.28
C ILE A 245 -0.43 25.24 18.40
N GLU A 246 0.25 24.77 19.45
CA GLU A 246 0.69 25.63 20.54
C GLU A 246 1.62 26.75 20.05
N GLU A 247 2.62 26.41 19.25
CA GLU A 247 3.55 27.39 18.66
C GLU A 247 2.81 28.40 17.77
N HIS A 248 1.93 27.91 16.89
CA HIS A 248 1.16 28.77 16.00
C HIS A 248 0.22 29.71 16.77
N LEU A 249 -0.45 29.20 17.81
CA LEU A 249 -1.29 29.99 18.69
C LEU A 249 -0.48 31.05 19.43
N ASN A 250 0.66 30.71 20.03
CA ASN A 250 1.49 31.67 20.73
C ASN A 250 1.91 32.81 19.79
N ARG A 251 2.44 32.48 18.61
CA ARG A 251 2.85 33.46 17.60
C ARG A 251 1.70 34.36 17.15
N THR A 252 0.49 33.82 17.02
CA THR A 252 -0.69 34.60 16.60
C THR A 252 -1.19 35.48 17.73
N LEU A 253 -1.24 34.95 18.95
CA LEU A 253 -1.70 35.67 20.13
C LEU A 253 -0.74 36.80 20.53
N GLU A 254 0.57 36.64 20.33
CA GLU A 254 1.57 37.68 20.59
C GLU A 254 1.38 38.93 19.71
N LYS A 255 0.92 38.75 18.47
CA LYS A 255 0.68 39.87 17.52
C LYS A 255 -0.54 40.72 17.86
N LEU A 256 -1.48 40.19 18.65
CA LEU A 256 -2.73 40.87 18.98
C LEU A 256 -2.54 41.90 20.10
N ASN A 257 -2.96 43.15 19.88
CA ASN A 257 -3.03 44.17 20.94
C ASN A 257 -4.33 44.04 21.77
N GLU A 258 -4.41 44.72 22.92
CA GLU A 258 -5.59 44.68 23.83
C GLU A 258 -6.92 45.03 23.14
N THR A 259 -6.89 45.95 22.18
CA THR A 259 -8.08 46.34 21.43
C THR A 259 -8.55 45.22 20.48
N ALA A 260 -7.62 44.53 19.83
CA ALA A 260 -7.91 43.38 18.98
C ALA A 260 -8.42 42.18 19.79
N ILE A 261 -7.93 42.00 21.03
CA ILE A 261 -8.44 40.97 21.95
C ILE A 261 -9.94 41.16 22.18
N GLY A 262 -10.38 42.34 22.64
CA GLY A 262 -11.82 42.56 22.90
C GLY A 262 -12.70 42.33 21.67
N ARG A 263 -12.22 42.68 20.47
CA ARG A 263 -12.98 42.57 19.21
C ARG A 263 -13.05 41.16 18.62
N ILE A 264 -12.00 40.36 18.80
CA ILE A 264 -11.90 38.99 18.27
C ILE A 264 -12.46 37.98 19.28
N PHE A 265 -12.12 38.14 20.56
CA PHE A 265 -12.44 37.18 21.60
C PHE A 265 -13.85 37.35 22.18
N GLY A 266 -14.37 38.58 22.21
CA GLY A 266 -15.73 38.87 22.69
C GLY A 266 -16.82 38.02 22.00
N PRO A 267 -16.90 38.00 20.66
CA PRO A 267 -17.84 37.15 19.92
C PRO A 267 -17.62 35.65 20.13
N LEU A 268 -16.41 35.24 20.52
CA LEU A 268 -16.05 33.85 20.79
C LEU A 268 -16.32 33.44 22.25
N GLY A 269 -16.74 34.40 23.09
CA GLY A 269 -17.06 34.18 24.50
C GLY A 269 -15.85 34.20 25.44
N PHE A 270 -14.71 34.76 25.02
CA PHE A 270 -13.50 34.86 25.84
C PHE A 270 -13.19 36.32 26.18
N LYS A 271 -12.70 36.55 27.41
CA LYS A 271 -12.26 37.86 27.89
C LYS A 271 -10.76 38.04 27.71
N HIS A 272 -10.00 36.96 27.77
CA HIS A 272 -8.54 37.00 27.74
C HIS A 272 -7.92 35.97 26.79
N LYS A 273 -6.73 36.27 26.25
CA LYS A 273 -5.97 35.36 25.37
C LYS A 273 -5.70 34.00 26.01
N TRP A 274 -5.39 34.00 27.31
CA TRP A 274 -5.04 32.78 28.05
C TRP A 274 -6.24 31.82 28.16
N GLU A 275 -7.48 32.33 28.26
CA GLU A 275 -8.69 31.50 28.34
C GLU A 275 -8.90 30.71 27.04
N PHE A 276 -8.73 31.37 25.89
CA PHE A 276 -8.80 30.72 24.59
C PHE A 276 -7.68 29.70 24.40
N LYS A 277 -6.43 30.08 24.72
CA LYS A 277 -5.28 29.14 24.67
C LYS A 277 -5.56 27.91 25.52
N HIS A 278 -6.02 28.11 26.76
CA HIS A 278 -6.36 27.03 27.67
C HIS A 278 -7.48 26.13 27.12
N GLN A 279 -8.55 26.70 26.54
CA GLN A 279 -9.60 25.88 25.92
C GLN A 279 -9.08 25.06 24.74
N ILE A 280 -8.27 25.64 23.85
CA ILE A 280 -7.70 24.91 22.71
C ILE A 280 -6.76 23.79 23.19
N MET A 281 -5.87 24.07 24.13
CA MET A 281 -4.97 23.07 24.69
C MET A 281 -5.75 21.96 25.40
N GLY A 282 -6.79 22.31 26.16
CA GLY A 282 -7.68 21.33 26.80
C GLY A 282 -8.40 20.42 25.80
N LEU A 283 -8.81 20.91 24.62
CA LEU A 283 -9.39 20.07 23.57
C LEU A 283 -8.37 19.10 22.96
N ILE A 284 -7.13 19.56 22.76
CA ILE A 284 -6.04 18.70 22.27
C ILE A 284 -5.68 17.63 23.30
N GLU A 285 -5.57 18.00 24.57
CA GLU A 285 -5.33 17.06 25.68
C GLU A 285 -6.45 16.03 25.80
N ASN A 286 -7.71 16.47 25.72
CA ASN A 286 -8.87 15.59 25.70
C ASN A 286 -8.84 14.62 24.51
N ALA A 287 -8.44 15.08 23.32
CA ALA A 287 -8.28 14.22 22.16
C ALA A 287 -7.16 13.19 22.40
N THR A 288 -5.99 13.62 22.86
CA THR A 288 -4.85 12.74 23.18
C THR A 288 -5.22 11.70 24.23
N TYR A 289 -5.92 12.10 25.29
CA TYR A 289 -6.43 11.17 26.31
C TYR A 289 -7.43 10.19 25.71
N ALA A 290 -8.43 10.67 24.97
CA ALA A 290 -9.43 9.81 24.33
C ALA A 290 -8.80 8.78 23.38
N TRP A 291 -7.76 9.15 22.63
CA TRP A 291 -6.99 8.22 21.81
C TRP A 291 -6.29 7.15 22.65
N LYS A 292 -5.57 7.55 23.70
CA LYS A 292 -4.84 6.62 24.60
C LYS A 292 -5.75 5.59 25.27
N PHE A 293 -6.98 5.97 25.61
CA PHE A 293 -7.97 5.08 26.22
C PHE A 293 -8.95 4.46 25.19
N ASN A 294 -8.55 4.43 23.91
CA ASN A 294 -9.31 3.83 22.79
C ASN A 294 -10.77 4.33 22.68
N ASN A 295 -11.06 5.55 23.12
CA ASN A 295 -12.36 6.20 23.01
C ASN A 295 -12.44 7.01 21.71
N LYS A 296 -12.64 6.30 20.60
CA LYS A 296 -12.67 6.87 19.24
C LYS A 296 -13.73 7.96 19.06
N LEU A 297 -14.89 7.82 19.72
CA LEU A 297 -15.97 8.80 19.63
C LEU A 297 -15.57 10.12 20.30
N ARG A 298 -15.06 10.06 21.54
CA ARG A 298 -14.59 11.25 22.26
C ARG A 298 -13.42 11.90 21.53
N PHE A 299 -12.49 11.11 20.99
CA PHE A 299 -11.38 11.62 20.17
C PHE A 299 -11.88 12.45 18.98
N ARG A 300 -12.82 11.90 18.21
CA ARG A 300 -13.41 12.59 17.06
C ARG A 300 -14.14 13.87 17.47
N ASN A 301 -14.93 13.81 18.54
CA ASN A 301 -15.68 14.98 19.01
C ASN A 301 -14.75 16.11 19.44
N SER A 302 -13.67 15.80 20.19
CA SER A 302 -12.67 16.80 20.58
C SER A 302 -11.99 17.46 19.38
N LEU A 303 -11.69 16.68 18.32
CA LEU A 303 -11.08 17.23 17.10
C LEU A 303 -12.04 18.10 16.28
N GLU A 304 -13.31 17.73 16.18
CA GLU A 304 -14.31 18.56 15.50
C GLU A 304 -14.59 19.86 16.26
N GLU A 305 -14.66 19.80 17.59
CA GLU A 305 -14.79 21.01 18.41
C GLU A 305 -13.57 21.92 18.27
N LEU A 306 -12.36 21.35 18.31
CA LEU A 306 -11.11 22.07 18.07
C LEU A 306 -11.14 22.76 16.71
N ARG A 307 -11.51 22.03 15.66
CA ARG A 307 -11.64 22.58 14.30
C ARG A 307 -12.63 23.73 14.25
N GLY A 308 -13.79 23.58 14.89
CA GLY A 308 -14.82 24.63 14.97
C GLY A 308 -14.29 25.89 15.64
N LYS A 309 -13.62 25.75 16.79
CA LYS A 309 -13.04 26.87 17.55
C LYS A 309 -11.95 27.59 16.76
N ILE A 310 -11.03 26.86 16.13
CA ILE A 310 -9.99 27.44 15.27
C ILE A 310 -10.61 28.15 14.07
N LYS A 311 -11.60 27.54 13.40
CA LYS A 311 -12.28 28.16 12.25
C LYS A 311 -12.97 29.47 12.63
N ASN A 312 -13.67 29.50 13.76
CA ASN A 312 -14.34 30.70 14.25
C ASN A 312 -13.32 31.78 14.60
N PHE A 313 -12.21 31.41 15.25
CA PHE A 313 -11.11 32.33 15.53
C PHE A 313 -10.50 32.92 14.26
N MET A 314 -10.15 32.09 13.27
CA MET A 314 -9.60 32.56 11.99
C MET A 314 -10.56 33.48 11.24
N SER A 315 -11.86 33.17 11.28
CA SER A 315 -12.88 34.02 10.65
C SER A 315 -12.96 35.40 11.33
N ALA A 316 -12.94 35.43 12.66
CA ALA A 316 -12.94 36.68 13.43
C ALA A 316 -11.64 37.49 13.26
N TYR A 317 -10.51 36.81 13.11
CA TYR A 317 -9.19 37.41 12.88
C TYR A 317 -9.10 38.04 11.47
N THR A 318 -9.51 37.30 10.43
CA THR A 318 -9.41 37.74 9.02
C THR A 318 -10.29 38.95 8.72
N VAL A 319 -11.46 39.06 9.34
CA VAL A 319 -12.40 40.18 9.11
C VAL A 319 -11.89 41.52 9.69
N LYS A 320 -10.88 41.51 10.58
CA LYS A 320 -10.62 42.68 11.46
C LYS A 320 -9.17 43.16 11.58
N GLU A 321 -8.17 42.42 11.08
CA GLU A 321 -6.78 42.90 10.99
C GLU A 321 -6.47 43.71 9.72
N LEU A 322 -7.42 43.87 8.81
CA LEU A 322 -7.27 44.80 7.71
C LEU A 322 -7.37 46.25 8.23
N PRO A 323 -6.30 47.06 8.20
CA PRO A 323 -6.53 48.48 8.04
C PRO A 323 -7.39 48.61 6.79
N SER A 324 -8.51 49.33 6.89
CA SER A 324 -9.25 49.79 5.72
C SER A 324 -8.37 50.77 4.94
N SER A 325 -7.30 50.28 4.30
CA SER A 325 -6.70 51.00 3.20
C SER A 325 -7.79 51.05 2.16
N THR A 326 -8.25 52.26 1.87
CA THR A 326 -9.34 52.51 0.92
C THR A 326 -8.87 52.30 -0.53
N GLN A 327 -7.78 51.53 -0.71
CA GLN A 327 -7.31 51.08 -2.01
C GLN A 327 -8.12 49.84 -2.36
N SER A 328 -9.14 50.05 -3.19
CA SER A 328 -9.83 49.00 -3.92
C SER A 328 -8.80 48.21 -4.73
N GLU A 329 -8.30 47.10 -4.19
CA GLU A 329 -7.52 46.14 -4.97
C GLU A 329 -8.42 45.56 -6.06
N ASN A 330 -7.98 45.66 -7.31
CA ASN A 330 -8.60 44.96 -8.41
C ASN A 330 -8.07 43.52 -8.44
N LEU A 331 -8.70 42.63 -7.66
CA LEU A 331 -8.37 41.22 -7.68
C LEU A 331 -8.95 40.57 -8.92
N ASN A 332 -8.09 40.07 -9.80
CA ASN A 332 -8.54 39.35 -10.99
C ASN A 332 -7.59 38.19 -11.31
N LEU A 333 -8.15 37.01 -11.51
CA LEU A 333 -7.42 35.78 -11.80
C LEU A 333 -8.04 35.12 -13.03
N LYS A 334 -7.23 34.94 -14.07
CA LYS A 334 -7.63 34.26 -15.30
C LYS A 334 -7.07 32.84 -15.32
N LEU A 335 -7.90 31.88 -15.73
CA LEU A 335 -7.45 30.51 -16.00
C LEU A 335 -7.57 30.16 -17.48
N GLU A 336 -6.58 29.45 -17.99
CA GLU A 336 -6.57 28.87 -19.33
C GLU A 336 -6.29 27.36 -19.19
N VAL A 337 -7.02 26.54 -19.94
CA VAL A 337 -6.85 25.09 -19.94
C VAL A 337 -6.57 24.58 -21.34
N ALA A 338 -5.48 23.82 -21.49
CA ALA A 338 -5.26 22.92 -22.61
C ALA A 338 -5.30 21.47 -22.11
N LYS A 339 -5.73 20.54 -22.95
CA LYS A 339 -5.87 19.12 -22.59
C LYS A 339 -5.28 18.23 -23.67
N GLU A 340 -4.64 17.15 -23.24
CA GLU A 340 -4.13 16.09 -24.10
C GLU A 340 -4.67 14.76 -23.59
N VAL A 341 -5.37 14.00 -24.44
CA VAL A 341 -5.99 12.73 -24.06
C VAL A 341 -5.31 11.61 -24.83
N LYS A 342 -4.76 10.64 -24.09
CA LYS A 342 -4.08 9.46 -24.65
C LYS A 342 -4.61 8.21 -23.97
N ARG A 343 -5.26 7.34 -24.75
CA ARG A 343 -5.85 6.07 -24.29
C ARG A 343 -6.74 6.28 -23.06
N ASN A 344 -6.19 5.99 -21.89
CA ASN A 344 -6.87 5.96 -20.61
C ASN A 344 -6.34 7.05 -19.66
N GLN A 345 -5.66 8.07 -20.18
CA GLN A 345 -5.11 9.17 -19.41
C GLN A 345 -5.44 10.51 -20.07
N ALA A 346 -5.86 11.49 -19.28
CA ALA A 346 -5.95 12.89 -19.70
C ALA A 346 -4.92 13.73 -18.94
N THR A 347 -4.12 14.51 -19.67
CA THR A 347 -3.20 15.50 -19.12
C THR A 347 -3.81 16.88 -19.30
N ILE A 348 -4.08 17.57 -18.20
CA ILE A 348 -4.68 18.89 -18.17
C ILE A 348 -3.58 19.91 -17.83
N HIS A 349 -3.37 20.85 -18.74
CA HIS A 349 -2.43 21.95 -18.62
C HIS A 349 -3.22 23.17 -18.18
N VAL A 350 -3.09 23.56 -16.90
CA VAL A 350 -3.79 24.72 -16.36
C VAL A 350 -2.78 25.86 -16.21
N LYS A 351 -3.03 26.99 -16.87
CA LYS A 351 -2.27 28.23 -16.71
C LYS A 351 -3.12 29.23 -15.95
N ALA A 352 -2.60 29.70 -14.82
CA ALA A 352 -3.19 30.77 -14.03
C ALA A 352 -2.42 32.06 -14.26
N THR A 353 -3.13 33.15 -14.56
CA THR A 353 -2.56 34.47 -14.79
C THR A 353 -3.22 35.47 -13.85
N ASN A 354 -2.41 36.17 -13.04
CA ASN A 354 -2.90 37.26 -12.23
C ASN A 354 -3.07 38.50 -13.12
N THR A 355 -4.30 38.86 -13.44
CA THR A 355 -4.65 40.05 -14.24
C THR A 355 -5.11 41.21 -13.35
N GLY A 356 -4.91 41.08 -12.05
CA GLY A 356 -5.19 42.11 -11.05
C GLY A 356 -3.95 42.95 -10.72
N ASP A 357 -4.14 43.94 -9.85
CA ASP A 357 -3.07 44.84 -9.39
C ASP A 357 -2.45 44.43 -8.04
N ALA A 358 -3.01 43.43 -7.36
CA ALA A 358 -2.50 42.90 -6.11
C ALA A 358 -1.81 41.54 -6.28
N THR A 359 -0.81 41.26 -5.43
CA THR A 359 -0.16 39.95 -5.37
C THR A 359 -1.10 38.90 -4.79
N LEU A 360 -1.22 37.75 -5.47
CA LEU A 360 -2.06 36.64 -5.05
C LEU A 360 -1.24 35.53 -4.38
N ILE A 361 -1.73 35.00 -3.26
CA ILE A 361 -1.19 33.86 -2.53
C ILE A 361 -2.07 32.63 -2.76
N PHE A 362 -1.44 31.52 -3.09
CA PHE A 362 -2.06 30.22 -3.25
C PHE A 362 -1.65 29.27 -2.13
N PRO A 363 -2.54 28.37 -1.69
CA PRO A 363 -2.31 27.53 -0.51
C PRO A 363 -1.28 26.40 -0.72
N ASN A 364 -0.92 26.10 -1.98
CA ASN A 364 0.00 25.01 -2.29
C ASN A 364 0.66 25.17 -3.68
N GLY A 365 1.63 24.29 -3.98
CA GLY A 365 2.35 24.26 -5.26
C GLY A 365 1.48 23.98 -6.50
N ALA A 366 0.24 23.52 -6.31
CA ALA A 366 -0.75 23.31 -7.37
C ALA A 366 -1.75 24.48 -7.50
N LEU A 367 -1.40 25.67 -6.99
CA LEU A 367 -2.20 26.88 -7.12
C LEU A 367 -3.62 26.74 -6.56
N GLY A 368 -3.79 25.90 -5.53
CA GLY A 368 -5.12 25.64 -4.94
C GLY A 368 -6.14 25.07 -5.94
N ILE A 369 -5.70 24.47 -7.04
CA ILE A 369 -6.58 23.99 -8.09
C ILE A 369 -7.33 22.73 -7.65
N VAL A 370 -8.63 22.70 -7.92
CA VAL A 370 -9.50 21.53 -7.81
C VAL A 370 -10.14 21.29 -9.18
N ILE A 371 -10.08 20.05 -9.65
CA ILE A 371 -10.84 19.61 -10.82
C ILE A 371 -12.20 19.12 -10.34
N GLU A 372 -13.25 19.68 -10.91
CA GLU A 372 -14.64 19.28 -10.66
C GLU A 372 -15.25 18.69 -11.93
N ARG A 373 -16.19 17.77 -11.76
CA ARG A 373 -16.94 17.14 -12.85
C ARG A 373 -18.42 17.52 -12.72
N ASN A 374 -19.06 17.83 -13.84
CA ASN A 374 -20.50 18.01 -13.90
C ASN A 374 -21.19 16.63 -13.93
N ILE A 375 -22.00 16.35 -12.91
CA ILE A 375 -22.81 15.13 -12.82
C ILE A 375 -24.25 15.58 -12.64
N ASN A 376 -25.06 15.42 -13.68
CA ASN A 376 -26.48 15.79 -13.70
C ASN A 376 -26.73 17.27 -13.33
N GLY A 377 -25.94 18.19 -13.88
CA GLY A 377 -26.06 19.62 -13.63
C GLY A 377 -25.43 20.10 -12.32
N GLN A 378 -24.85 19.20 -11.52
CA GLN A 378 -24.15 19.53 -10.27
C GLN A 378 -22.64 19.35 -10.43
N TRP A 379 -21.88 20.37 -10.05
CA TRP A 379 -20.42 20.29 -9.98
C TRP A 379 -20.00 19.55 -8.71
N ARG A 380 -19.21 18.48 -8.87
CA ARG A 380 -18.66 17.71 -7.76
C ARG A 380 -17.14 17.65 -7.85
N PRO A 381 -16.42 17.77 -6.71
CA PRO A 381 -14.98 17.54 -6.67
C PRO A 381 -14.65 16.17 -7.27
N TYR A 382 -13.75 16.17 -8.26
CA TYR A 382 -13.30 14.97 -8.95
C TYR A 382 -11.84 14.64 -8.60
N TYR A 383 -10.97 15.66 -8.61
CA TYR A 383 -9.55 15.46 -8.33
C TYR A 383 -8.91 16.72 -7.73
N THR A 384 -8.08 16.54 -6.70
CA THR A 384 -7.24 17.59 -6.12
C THR A 384 -5.78 17.17 -6.29
N PRO A 385 -4.93 17.91 -7.02
CA PRO A 385 -3.54 17.55 -7.21
C PRO A 385 -2.78 17.48 -5.88
N ILE A 386 -2.02 16.39 -5.71
CA ILE A 386 -1.06 16.27 -4.60
C ILE A 386 0.07 17.27 -4.88
N SER A 387 0.28 18.21 -3.97
CA SER A 387 1.32 19.23 -4.11
C SER A 387 2.05 19.48 -2.80
N ILE A 388 3.26 20.03 -2.91
CA ILE A 388 4.04 20.47 -1.76
C ILE A 388 3.25 21.60 -1.06
N GLN A 389 3.13 21.50 0.26
CA GLN A 389 2.49 22.51 1.10
C GLN A 389 3.40 23.73 1.24
N MET A 390 3.49 24.52 0.16
CA MET A 390 4.24 25.76 0.09
C MET A 390 3.35 26.84 -0.52
N LEU A 391 3.32 28.01 0.13
CA LEU A 391 2.60 29.16 -0.40
C LEU A 391 3.26 29.63 -1.69
N ILE A 392 2.46 29.79 -2.75
CA ILE A 392 2.92 30.32 -4.03
C ILE A 392 2.39 31.73 -4.18
N LYS A 393 3.25 32.67 -4.55
CA LYS A 393 2.87 34.04 -4.88
C LYS A 393 2.83 34.21 -6.40
N LEU A 394 1.86 34.97 -6.88
CA LEU A 394 1.75 35.43 -8.27
C LEU A 394 1.59 36.95 -8.23
N ASN A 395 2.62 37.66 -8.68
CA ASN A 395 2.59 39.12 -8.79
C ASN A 395 1.65 39.55 -9.93
N PRO A 396 1.25 40.84 -10.02
CA PRO A 396 0.51 41.37 -11.16
C PRO A 396 1.14 40.99 -12.50
N GLU A 397 0.32 40.59 -13.47
CA GLU A 397 0.68 40.11 -14.81
C GLU A 397 1.50 38.81 -14.86
N GLU A 398 1.85 38.23 -13.71
CA GLU A 398 2.59 36.97 -13.66
C GLU A 398 1.66 35.80 -14.02
N SER A 399 2.24 34.79 -14.66
CA SER A 399 1.55 33.56 -15.05
C SER A 399 2.30 32.33 -14.58
N ARG A 400 1.56 31.32 -14.14
CA ARG A 400 2.13 30.03 -13.74
C ARG A 400 1.30 28.88 -14.28
N ALA A 401 1.98 27.90 -14.88
CA ALA A 401 1.36 26.71 -15.43
C ALA A 401 1.63 25.49 -14.55
N ILE A 402 0.64 24.60 -14.46
CA ILE A 402 0.77 23.29 -13.83
C ILE A 402 0.19 22.20 -14.73
N PHE A 403 0.65 20.97 -14.52
CA PHE A 403 0.22 19.80 -15.26
C PHE A 403 -0.47 18.83 -14.32
N ILE A 404 -1.71 18.45 -14.65
CA ILE A 404 -2.54 17.55 -13.85
C ILE A 404 -2.80 16.29 -14.69
N LYS A 405 -2.40 15.13 -14.19
CA LYS A 405 -2.66 13.84 -14.84
C LYS A 405 -3.86 13.17 -14.21
N LEU A 406 -4.90 12.91 -14.99
CA LEU A 406 -6.08 12.16 -14.60
C LEU A 406 -5.98 10.75 -15.20
N ILE A 407 -6.03 9.72 -14.36
CA ILE A 407 -5.96 8.32 -14.77
C ILE A 407 -7.40 7.79 -14.87
N ASN A 408 -7.74 7.23 -16.02
CA ASN A 408 -9.06 6.72 -16.38
C ASN A 408 -10.21 7.72 -16.10
N PRO A 409 -10.10 9.01 -16.49
CA PRO A 409 -11.22 9.93 -16.28
C PRO A 409 -12.41 9.54 -17.14
N PRO A 410 -13.63 9.46 -16.58
CA PRO A 410 -14.83 9.26 -17.37
C PRO A 410 -15.05 10.40 -18.38
N GLU A 411 -15.72 10.11 -19.49
CA GLU A 411 -16.13 11.15 -20.44
C GLU A 411 -17.08 12.16 -19.76
N GLY A 412 -17.03 13.42 -20.17
CA GLY A 412 -17.99 14.44 -19.75
C GLY A 412 -17.40 15.84 -19.58
N LEU A 413 -18.20 16.71 -18.96
CA LEU A 413 -17.84 18.11 -18.73
C LEU A 413 -17.15 18.27 -17.37
N TYR A 414 -16.01 18.95 -17.39
CA TYR A 414 -15.16 19.24 -16.24
C TYR A 414 -14.91 20.74 -16.12
N ARG A 415 -14.46 21.18 -14.95
CA ARG A 415 -13.89 22.51 -14.76
C ARG A 415 -12.71 22.49 -13.81
N ALA A 416 -11.75 23.37 -14.06
CA ALA A 416 -10.70 23.67 -13.10
C ALA A 416 -11.12 24.90 -12.29
N VAL A 417 -11.04 24.79 -10.97
CA VAL A 417 -11.34 25.86 -10.02
C VAL A 417 -10.06 26.18 -9.26
N ALA A 418 -9.57 27.42 -9.33
CA ALA A 418 -8.41 27.88 -8.56
C ALA A 418 -8.86 28.82 -7.45
N HIS A 419 -8.30 28.65 -6.25
CA HIS A 419 -8.55 29.51 -5.10
C HIS A 419 -7.26 30.22 -4.68
N ALA A 420 -7.33 31.55 -4.61
CA ALA A 420 -6.24 32.39 -4.15
C ALA A 420 -6.75 33.42 -3.13
N GLN A 421 -5.83 34.07 -2.46
CA GLN A 421 -6.09 35.19 -1.55
C GLN A 421 -5.17 36.35 -1.88
N SER A 422 -5.63 37.59 -1.77
CA SER A 422 -4.72 38.75 -1.80
C SER A 422 -3.68 38.63 -0.69
N GLU A 423 -2.42 38.96 -0.98
CA GLU A 423 -1.38 39.02 0.03
C GLU A 423 -1.65 40.11 1.07
N GLN A 424 -2.14 41.27 0.64
CA GLN A 424 -2.34 42.39 1.54
C GLN A 424 -3.68 42.27 2.27
N THR A 425 -4.75 41.96 1.53
CA THR A 425 -6.10 41.99 2.09
C THR A 425 -6.63 40.63 2.53
N LEU A 426 -5.96 39.53 2.18
CA LEU A 426 -6.47 38.16 2.40
C LEU A 426 -7.84 37.89 1.76
N THR A 427 -8.35 38.82 0.96
CA THR A 427 -9.62 38.68 0.25
C THR A 427 -9.50 37.52 -0.73
N SER A 428 -10.45 36.60 -0.64
CA SER A 428 -10.40 35.38 -1.45
C SER A 428 -10.94 35.65 -2.85
N ILE A 429 -10.23 35.15 -3.86
CA ILE A 429 -10.66 35.15 -5.26
C ILE A 429 -10.73 33.72 -5.78
N THR A 430 -11.72 33.45 -6.61
CA THR A 430 -11.89 32.16 -7.27
C THR A 430 -12.00 32.37 -8.77
N ALA A 431 -11.27 31.57 -9.54
CA ALA A 431 -11.35 31.56 -11.00
C ALA A 431 -11.72 30.16 -11.48
N THR A 432 -12.52 30.09 -12.55
CA THR A 432 -13.02 28.82 -13.11
C THR A 432 -12.88 28.78 -14.61
N VAL A 433 -12.52 27.62 -15.15
CA VAL A 433 -12.51 27.36 -16.61
C VAL A 433 -13.01 25.95 -16.89
N GLU A 434 -13.97 25.85 -17.81
CA GLU A 434 -14.61 24.58 -18.18
C GLU A 434 -13.89 23.90 -19.35
N PHE A 435 -13.89 22.57 -19.37
CA PHE A 435 -13.33 21.75 -20.44
C PHE A 435 -14.01 20.38 -20.49
N THR A 436 -14.11 19.79 -21.68
CA THR A 436 -14.68 18.43 -21.84
C THR A 436 -13.58 17.38 -21.92
N ILE A 437 -13.75 16.21 -21.31
CA ILE A 437 -12.93 15.03 -21.62
C ILE A 437 -13.77 14.16 -22.56
N PRO A 438 -13.29 13.91 -23.80
CA PRO A 438 -13.98 13.11 -24.79
C PRO A 438 -14.00 11.64 -24.43
#